data_AF-A0A3N5WPZ4-F1
#
_entry.id   AF-A0A3N5WPZ4-F1
#
_cell.length_a   1.000
_cell.length_b   1.000
_cell.length_c   1.000
_cell.angle_alpha   90.00
_cell.angle_beta   90.00
_cell.angle_gamma   90.00
#
_symmetry.space_group_name_H-M   'P 1'
#
loop_
_entity.id
_entity.type
_entity.pdbx_description
1 polymer ?
#
loop_
_entity_poly.entity_id
_entity_poly.type
_entity_poly.pdbx_seq_one_letter_code
_entity_poly.pdbx_strand_id
1 'polypeptide(L)'
;MESDQKLILDYEQTLEQYRMLADIRFKLLEFVPTVSGVAIALLTGQASDQVALPVGILGFFVTLGILFYEIRNTRIYDTVVHRAKRLERLMGMPVSVRGETQGGLFSERPGRDLELFELFKIWHDRGLALIYGAVMGGWGYVIAGSLSGLLGRRDPWVAPLVGVVLAVVFFWEIQRLSGKEKPQPVEDAPPDVAHNHNERLGGVSATFNLQLSRRKE
;
A
#
# COMPACT_ATOMS: atom_id res chain seq x y z
N MET A 1 -30.61 -14.25 10.25
CA MET A 1 -31.26 -13.02 9.74
C MET A 1 -30.55 -11.76 10.20
N GLU A 2 -30.59 -11.35 11.48
CA GLU A 2 -29.88 -10.14 11.93
C GLU A 2 -28.34 -10.27 11.80
N SER A 3 -27.80 -11.46 12.05
CA SER A 3 -26.38 -11.81 11.84
C SER A 3 -25.95 -11.60 10.38
N ASP A 4 -26.78 -12.05 9.45
CA ASP A 4 -26.45 -12.08 8.02
C ASP A 4 -26.52 -10.67 7.45
N GLN A 5 -27.48 -9.86 7.92
CA GLN A 5 -27.56 -8.43 7.59
C GLN A 5 -26.32 -7.66 8.07
N LYS A 6 -25.80 -7.96 9.27
CA LYS A 6 -24.56 -7.33 9.77
C LYS A 6 -23.35 -7.69 8.90
N LEU A 7 -23.25 -8.95 8.46
CA LEU A 7 -22.15 -9.39 7.57
C LEU A 7 -22.23 -8.73 6.19
N ILE A 8 -23.43 -8.64 5.62
CA ILE A 8 -23.66 -7.97 4.33
C ILE A 8 -23.26 -6.50 4.42
N LEU A 9 -23.72 -5.80 5.47
CA LEU A 9 -23.40 -4.38 5.67
C LEU A 9 -21.89 -4.15 5.85
N ASP A 10 -21.20 -4.98 6.64
CA ASP A 10 -19.74 -4.89 6.81
C ASP A 10 -19.01 -5.14 5.48
N TYR A 11 -19.51 -6.08 4.67
CA TYR A 11 -18.95 -6.36 3.36
C TYR A 11 -19.12 -5.19 2.39
N GLU A 12 -20.31 -4.57 2.35
CA GLU A 12 -20.57 -3.37 1.55
C GLU A 12 -19.67 -2.20 1.95
N GLN A 13 -19.52 -1.94 3.26
CA GLN A 13 -18.61 -0.90 3.75
C GLN A 13 -17.15 -1.21 3.42
N THR A 14 -16.75 -2.48 3.51
CA THR A 14 -15.40 -2.94 3.12
C THR A 14 -15.15 -2.72 1.62
N LEU A 15 -16.16 -2.99 0.78
CA LEU A 15 -16.11 -2.73 -0.67
C LEU A 15 -16.03 -1.23 -1.00
N GLU A 16 -16.75 -0.39 -0.26
CA GLU A 16 -16.70 1.06 -0.43
C GLU A 16 -15.32 1.61 -0.08
N GLN A 17 -14.75 1.18 1.06
CA GLN A 17 -13.38 1.52 1.44
C GLN A 17 -12.37 1.05 0.39
N TYR A 18 -12.53 -0.18 -0.12
CA TYR A 18 -11.68 -0.69 -1.19
C TYR A 18 -11.68 0.21 -2.43
N ARG A 19 -12.88 0.57 -2.92
CA ARG A 19 -13.05 1.42 -4.12
C ARG A 19 -12.42 2.80 -3.90
N MET A 20 -12.66 3.41 -2.75
CA MET A 20 -12.07 4.71 -2.40
C MET A 20 -10.53 4.67 -2.45
N LEU A 21 -9.90 3.66 -1.83
CA LEU A 21 -8.44 3.52 -1.80
C LEU A 21 -7.86 3.29 -3.19
N ALA A 22 -8.56 2.51 -4.04
CA ALA A 22 -8.19 2.28 -5.43
C ALA A 22 -8.28 3.58 -6.26
N ASP A 23 -9.38 4.32 -6.13
CA ASP A 23 -9.59 5.57 -6.86
C ASP A 23 -8.54 6.63 -6.51
N ILE A 24 -8.21 6.78 -5.23
CA ILE A 24 -7.15 7.70 -4.80
C ILE A 24 -5.81 7.32 -5.43
N ARG A 25 -5.47 6.02 -5.42
CA ARG A 25 -4.22 5.51 -6.01
C ARG A 25 -4.14 5.78 -7.51
N PHE A 26 -5.23 5.58 -8.25
CA PHE A 26 -5.27 5.88 -9.68
C PHE A 26 -5.09 7.37 -9.96
N LYS A 27 -5.75 8.25 -9.19
CA LYS A 27 -5.59 9.70 -9.31
C LYS A 27 -4.15 10.15 -9.05
N LEU A 28 -3.49 9.58 -8.05
CA LEU A 28 -2.08 9.87 -7.78
C LEU A 28 -1.17 9.37 -8.91
N LEU A 29 -1.42 8.17 -9.44
CA LEU A 29 -0.65 7.60 -10.56
C LEU A 29 -0.83 8.36 -11.87
N GLU A 30 -1.97 9.00 -12.08
CA GLU A 30 -2.21 9.87 -13.24
C GLU A 30 -1.51 11.24 -13.05
N PHE A 31 -1.62 11.81 -11.86
CA PHE A 31 -1.17 13.17 -11.59
C PHE A 31 0.35 13.29 -11.46
N VAL A 32 0.99 12.43 -10.65
CA VAL A 32 2.41 12.57 -10.30
C VAL A 32 3.32 12.50 -11.53
N PRO A 33 3.21 11.50 -12.43
CA PRO A 33 4.11 11.38 -13.57
C PRO A 33 3.88 12.50 -14.59
N THR A 34 2.63 12.87 -14.81
CA THR A 34 2.24 13.91 -15.78
C THR A 34 2.75 15.27 -15.33
N VAL A 35 2.42 15.69 -14.10
CA VAL A 35 2.82 17.00 -13.58
C VAL A 35 4.33 17.08 -13.41
N SER A 36 4.97 16.03 -12.87
CA SER A 36 6.42 16.03 -12.73
C SER A 36 7.12 16.03 -14.09
N GLY A 37 6.65 15.26 -15.06
CA GLY A 37 7.22 15.22 -16.41
C GLY A 37 7.19 16.59 -17.09
N VAL A 38 6.04 17.29 -17.03
CA VAL A 38 5.91 18.66 -17.56
C VAL A 38 6.81 19.62 -16.80
N ALA A 39 6.81 19.59 -15.47
CA ALA A 39 7.63 20.47 -14.66
C ALA A 39 9.13 20.27 -14.94
N ILE A 40 9.61 19.03 -14.98
CA ILE A 40 11.00 18.70 -15.28
C ILE A 40 11.38 19.19 -16.68
N ALA A 41 10.53 18.98 -17.70
CA ALA A 41 10.77 19.46 -19.05
C ALA A 41 10.91 20.99 -19.11
N LEU A 42 10.03 21.72 -18.42
CA LEU A 42 10.08 23.19 -18.38
C LEU A 42 11.31 23.71 -17.62
N LEU A 43 11.61 23.12 -16.47
CA LEU A 43 12.74 23.53 -15.64
C LEU A 43 14.09 23.29 -16.32
N THR A 44 14.19 22.24 -17.13
CA THR A 44 15.45 21.85 -17.79
C THR A 44 15.67 22.59 -19.11
N GLY A 45 14.60 23.04 -19.78
CA GLY A 45 14.69 23.75 -21.05
C GLY A 45 14.70 25.28 -20.96
N GLN A 46 14.07 25.87 -19.93
CA GLN A 46 13.75 27.31 -19.93
C GLN A 46 14.09 28.04 -18.64
N ALA A 47 14.12 27.35 -17.50
CA ALA A 47 14.34 28.02 -16.21
C ALA A 47 15.82 28.32 -15.97
N SER A 48 16.10 29.41 -15.24
CA SER A 48 17.44 29.67 -14.73
C SER A 48 17.77 28.72 -13.58
N ASP A 49 19.05 28.42 -13.39
CA ASP A 49 19.53 27.52 -12.33
C ASP A 49 19.06 27.98 -10.93
N GLN A 50 18.91 29.29 -10.72
CA GLN A 50 18.43 29.91 -9.47
C GLN A 50 16.96 29.62 -9.18
N VAL A 51 16.15 29.41 -10.21
CA VAL A 51 14.72 29.06 -10.10
C VAL A 51 14.55 27.54 -10.10
N ALA A 52 15.28 26.85 -10.98
CA ALA A 52 15.16 25.40 -11.14
C ALA A 52 15.58 24.62 -9.89
N LEU A 53 16.60 25.08 -9.16
CA LEU A 53 17.04 24.41 -7.94
C LEU A 53 15.97 24.37 -6.83
N PRO A 54 15.43 25.51 -6.34
CA PRO A 54 14.43 25.49 -5.27
C PRO A 54 13.13 24.79 -5.70
N VAL A 55 12.69 24.97 -6.95
CA VAL A 55 11.50 24.27 -7.47
C VAL A 55 11.75 22.77 -7.57
N GLY A 56 12.95 22.35 -8.00
CA GLY A 56 13.36 20.95 -8.04
C GLY A 56 13.36 20.29 -6.65
N ILE A 57 13.91 20.98 -5.65
CA ILE A 57 13.89 20.51 -4.25
C ILE A 57 12.45 20.38 -3.75
N LEU A 58 11.61 21.40 -3.99
CA LEU A 58 10.20 21.35 -3.59
C LEU A 58 9.47 20.18 -4.26
N GLY A 59 9.62 20.01 -5.57
CA GLY A 59 9.03 18.92 -6.34
C GLY A 59 9.46 17.54 -5.83
N PHE A 60 10.74 17.38 -5.48
CA PHE A 60 11.25 16.17 -4.87
C PHE A 60 10.56 15.85 -3.53
N PHE A 61 10.46 16.81 -2.62
CA PHE A 61 9.85 16.59 -1.31
C PHE A 61 8.34 16.38 -1.37
N VAL A 62 7.63 17.09 -2.24
CA VAL A 62 6.20 16.86 -2.49
C VAL A 62 5.99 15.43 -3.00
N THR A 63 6.79 15.01 -4.00
CA THR A 63 6.72 13.64 -4.53
C THR A 63 7.04 12.60 -3.46
N LEU A 64 8.04 12.85 -2.61
CA LEU A 64 8.39 11.97 -1.50
C LEU A 64 7.24 11.83 -0.48
N GLY A 65 6.57 12.93 -0.16
CA GLY A 65 5.38 12.91 0.71
C GLY A 65 4.24 12.10 0.12
N ILE A 66 3.99 12.24 -1.19
CA ILE A 66 2.99 11.42 -1.90
C ILE A 66 3.40 9.94 -1.89
N LEU A 67 4.69 9.63 -2.08
CA LEU A 67 5.20 8.27 -2.01
C LEU A 67 4.97 7.64 -0.62
N PHE A 68 5.19 8.39 0.47
CA PHE A 68 4.90 7.91 1.82
C PHE A 68 3.41 7.62 2.01
N TYR A 69 2.55 8.50 1.53
CA TYR A 69 1.11 8.29 1.52
C TYR A 69 0.75 7.01 0.75
N GLU A 70 1.31 6.81 -0.43
CA GLU A 70 1.05 5.68 -1.32
C GLU A 70 1.49 4.33 -0.71
N ILE A 71 2.66 4.29 -0.06
CA ILE A 71 3.13 3.11 0.67
C ILE A 71 2.18 2.80 1.83
N ARG A 72 1.71 3.81 2.57
CA ARG A 72 0.75 3.61 3.66
C ARG A 72 -0.60 3.14 3.12
N ASN A 73 -1.07 3.74 2.03
CA ASN A 73 -2.32 3.38 1.33
C ASN A 73 -2.31 1.91 0.91
N THR A 74 -1.19 1.42 0.38
CA THR A 74 -1.01 0.01 0.00
C THR A 74 -1.23 -0.95 1.18
N ARG A 75 -0.75 -0.61 2.38
CA ARG A 75 -0.96 -1.46 3.58
C ARG A 75 -2.42 -1.48 4.03
N ILE A 76 -3.11 -0.35 3.94
CA ILE A 76 -4.53 -0.27 4.29
C ILE A 76 -5.34 -1.08 3.27
N TYR A 77 -5.02 -0.92 1.98
CA TYR A 77 -5.62 -1.68 0.89
C TYR A 77 -5.48 -3.20 1.08
N ASP A 78 -4.28 -3.70 1.41
CA ASP A 78 -4.07 -5.13 1.68
C ASP A 78 -4.94 -5.61 2.86
N THR A 79 -5.03 -4.84 3.94
CA THR A 79 -5.89 -5.14 5.10
C THR A 79 -7.37 -5.24 4.70
N VAL A 80 -7.86 -4.29 3.88
CA VAL A 80 -9.25 -4.28 3.39
C VAL A 80 -9.52 -5.52 2.53
N VAL A 81 -8.58 -5.91 1.66
CA VAL A 81 -8.70 -7.14 0.87
C VAL A 81 -8.76 -8.38 1.78
N HIS A 82 -7.94 -8.46 2.82
CA HIS A 82 -8.00 -9.57 3.78
C HIS A 82 -9.33 -9.62 4.55
N ARG A 83 -9.85 -8.47 4.96
CA ARG A 83 -11.17 -8.37 5.59
C ARG A 83 -12.27 -8.86 4.65
N ALA A 84 -12.25 -8.42 3.40
CA ALA A 84 -13.22 -8.81 2.39
C ALA A 84 -13.22 -10.32 2.15
N LYS A 85 -12.04 -10.94 1.98
CA LYS A 85 -11.89 -12.41 1.89
C LYS A 85 -12.52 -13.13 3.08
N ARG A 86 -12.29 -12.62 4.30
CA ARG A 86 -12.88 -13.21 5.51
C ARG A 86 -14.40 -13.12 5.50
N LEU A 87 -14.96 -11.98 5.10
CA LEU A 87 -16.41 -11.78 5.03
C LEU A 87 -17.04 -12.69 3.96
N GLU A 88 -16.41 -12.86 2.80
CA GLU A 88 -16.87 -13.78 1.75
C GLU A 88 -16.94 -15.23 2.24
N ARG A 89 -15.93 -15.68 3.00
CA ARG A 89 -15.93 -16.99 3.65
C ARG A 89 -17.07 -17.15 4.65
N LEU A 90 -17.26 -16.15 5.52
CA LEU A 90 -18.32 -16.17 6.53
C LEU A 90 -19.73 -16.18 5.92
N MET A 91 -19.91 -15.55 4.76
CA MET A 91 -21.17 -15.56 4.01
C MET A 91 -21.35 -16.81 3.14
N GLY A 92 -20.33 -17.67 3.01
CA GLY A 92 -20.40 -18.85 2.15
C GLY A 92 -20.63 -18.52 0.69
N MET A 93 -19.95 -17.48 0.16
CA MET A 93 -20.15 -17.05 -1.23
C MET A 93 -19.88 -18.19 -2.23
N PRO A 94 -20.68 -18.29 -3.31
CA PRO A 94 -20.53 -19.35 -4.30
C PRO A 94 -19.25 -19.15 -5.12
N VAL A 95 -18.56 -20.26 -5.40
CA VAL A 95 -17.37 -20.28 -6.27
C VAL A 95 -17.78 -20.02 -7.71
N SER A 96 -17.12 -19.07 -8.36
CA SER A 96 -17.39 -18.68 -9.75
C SER A 96 -16.25 -19.05 -10.72
N VAL A 97 -15.05 -19.32 -10.21
CA VAL A 97 -13.81 -19.62 -10.94
C VAL A 97 -13.40 -21.07 -10.72
N ARG A 98 -13.04 -21.74 -11.82
CA ARG A 98 -12.65 -23.15 -11.80
C ARG A 98 -11.33 -23.35 -11.03
N GLY A 99 -11.33 -24.29 -10.09
CA GLY A 99 -10.14 -24.66 -9.32
C GLY A 99 -10.03 -23.96 -7.96
N GLU A 100 -10.91 -23.00 -7.67
CA GLU A 100 -10.96 -22.32 -6.37
C GLU A 100 -11.82 -23.09 -5.37
N THR A 101 -11.46 -22.99 -4.07
CA THR A 101 -12.16 -23.66 -2.97
C THR A 101 -13.10 -22.73 -2.20
N GLN A 102 -13.03 -21.42 -2.44
CA GLN A 102 -13.80 -20.39 -1.74
C GLN A 102 -14.29 -19.36 -2.73
N GLY A 103 -15.57 -19.00 -2.62
CA GLY A 103 -16.19 -18.05 -3.54
C GLY A 103 -16.04 -16.60 -3.14
N GLY A 104 -16.23 -15.70 -4.10
CA GLY A 104 -16.22 -14.26 -3.90
C GLY A 104 -15.12 -13.53 -4.68
N LEU A 105 -15.36 -12.25 -4.96
CA LEU A 105 -14.49 -11.38 -5.76
C LEU A 105 -13.04 -11.34 -5.26
N PHE A 106 -12.85 -11.30 -3.95
CA PHE A 106 -11.51 -11.21 -3.35
C PHE A 106 -10.90 -12.58 -3.10
N SER A 107 -11.71 -13.56 -2.68
CA SER A 107 -11.27 -14.93 -2.37
C SER A 107 -10.78 -15.65 -3.62
N GLU A 108 -11.43 -15.44 -4.76
CA GLU A 108 -11.08 -16.01 -6.07
C GLU A 108 -10.09 -15.12 -6.86
N ARG A 109 -9.45 -14.15 -6.20
CA ARG A 109 -8.52 -13.23 -6.86
C ARG A 109 -7.33 -14.02 -7.44
N PRO A 110 -7.00 -13.85 -8.74
CA PRO A 110 -5.89 -14.56 -9.36
C PRO A 110 -4.55 -14.26 -8.67
N GLY A 111 -3.65 -15.24 -8.77
CA GLY A 111 -2.32 -15.21 -8.17
C GLY A 111 -1.38 -14.15 -8.73
N ARG A 112 -0.10 -14.27 -8.37
CA ARG A 112 0.98 -13.34 -8.75
C ARG A 112 1.82 -13.86 -9.92
N ASP A 113 1.23 -14.67 -10.77
CA ASP A 113 1.89 -15.56 -11.74
C ASP A 113 2.09 -14.94 -13.12
N LEU A 114 1.64 -13.70 -13.34
CA LEU A 114 1.86 -13.00 -14.60
C LEU A 114 3.31 -12.52 -14.75
N GLU A 115 3.91 -12.84 -15.88
CA GLU A 115 5.28 -12.45 -16.24
C GLU A 115 5.30 -11.69 -17.58
N LEU A 116 6.05 -10.60 -17.63
CA LEU A 116 6.33 -9.85 -18.84
C LEU A 116 7.62 -10.41 -19.46
N PHE A 117 7.52 -10.86 -20.73
CA PHE A 117 8.61 -11.51 -21.46
C PHE A 117 9.24 -12.72 -20.74
N GLU A 118 8.49 -13.40 -19.86
CA GLU A 118 9.00 -14.50 -19.02
C GLU A 118 10.23 -14.11 -18.15
N LEU A 119 10.48 -12.80 -18.01
CA LEU A 119 11.65 -12.25 -17.33
C LEU A 119 11.24 -11.40 -16.13
N PHE A 120 10.10 -10.71 -16.23
CA PHE A 120 9.68 -9.75 -15.22
C PHE A 120 8.31 -10.09 -14.68
N LYS A 121 8.24 -10.66 -13.47
CA LYS A 121 6.95 -10.81 -12.76
C LYS A 121 6.24 -9.45 -12.68
N ILE A 122 5.05 -9.38 -13.26
CA ILE A 122 4.20 -8.20 -13.25
C ILE A 122 3.53 -8.15 -11.89
N TRP A 123 3.90 -7.15 -11.11
CA TRP A 123 3.32 -6.94 -9.80
C TRP A 123 2.98 -5.47 -9.61
N HIS A 124 1.85 -5.20 -8.97
CA HIS A 124 1.35 -3.83 -8.76
C HIS A 124 2.38 -2.94 -8.07
N ASP A 125 3.05 -3.47 -7.04
CA ASP A 125 4.06 -2.71 -6.30
C ASP A 125 5.34 -2.45 -7.11
N ARG A 126 5.64 -3.28 -8.14
CA ARG A 126 6.75 -3.02 -9.07
C ARG A 126 6.42 -1.89 -10.04
N GLY A 127 5.17 -1.83 -10.51
CA GLY A 127 4.68 -0.72 -11.32
C GLY A 127 4.83 0.61 -10.57
N LEU A 128 4.41 0.65 -9.30
CA LEU A 128 4.65 1.80 -8.43
C LEU A 128 6.14 2.15 -8.30
N ALA A 129 6.99 1.16 -8.03
CA ALA A 129 8.42 1.38 -7.86
C ALA A 129 9.06 2.00 -9.11
N LEU A 130 8.65 1.55 -10.31
CA LEU A 130 9.14 2.11 -11.58
C LEU A 130 8.73 3.58 -11.73
N ILE A 131 7.45 3.86 -11.51
CA ILE A 131 6.89 5.21 -11.71
C ILE A 131 7.52 6.20 -10.73
N TYR A 132 7.46 5.92 -9.43
CA TYR A 132 8.02 6.82 -8.42
C TYR A 132 9.55 6.87 -8.48
N GLY A 133 10.23 5.76 -8.78
CA GLY A 133 11.67 5.75 -9.03
C GLY A 133 12.05 6.71 -10.15
N ALA A 134 11.41 6.61 -11.31
CA ALA A 134 11.67 7.49 -12.44
C ALA A 134 11.43 8.98 -12.10
N VAL A 135 10.32 9.29 -11.42
CA VAL A 135 9.99 10.68 -11.04
C VAL A 135 11.02 11.23 -10.03
N MET A 136 11.40 10.44 -9.03
CA MET A 136 12.42 10.86 -8.05
C MET A 136 13.79 11.06 -8.70
N GLY A 137 14.14 10.21 -9.67
CA GLY A 137 15.34 10.39 -10.50
C GLY A 137 15.28 11.66 -11.34
N GLY A 138 14.13 11.97 -11.95
CA GLY A 138 13.91 13.19 -12.72
C GLY A 138 14.09 14.46 -11.89
N TRP A 139 13.54 14.50 -10.67
CA TRP A 139 13.81 15.61 -9.75
C TRP A 139 15.28 15.69 -9.33
N GLY A 140 15.92 14.53 -9.10
CA GLY A 140 17.36 14.43 -8.85
C GLY A 140 18.20 15.03 -9.97
N TYR A 141 17.84 14.76 -11.22
CA TYR A 141 18.46 15.35 -12.41
C TYR A 141 18.36 16.88 -12.41
N VAL A 142 17.16 17.44 -12.17
CA VAL A 142 16.96 18.90 -12.11
C VAL A 142 17.82 19.53 -11.01
N ILE A 143 17.80 18.95 -9.81
CA ILE A 143 18.55 19.47 -8.65
C ILE A 143 20.06 19.44 -8.93
N ALA A 144 20.58 18.30 -9.39
CA ALA A 144 22.01 18.14 -9.68
C ALA A 144 22.47 19.06 -10.82
N GLY A 145 21.68 19.18 -11.89
CA GLY A 145 21.98 20.07 -13.01
C GLY A 145 22.02 21.54 -12.60
N SER A 146 20.99 21.98 -11.89
CA SER A 146 20.88 23.38 -11.42
C SER A 146 22.00 23.72 -10.44
N LEU A 147 22.29 22.83 -9.48
CA LEU A 147 23.38 23.03 -8.52
C LEU A 147 24.75 23.09 -9.22
N SER A 148 24.98 22.21 -10.18
CA SER A 148 26.21 22.19 -10.98
C SER A 148 26.37 23.48 -11.80
N GLY A 149 25.27 24.00 -12.36
CA GLY A 149 25.22 25.28 -13.05
C GLY A 149 25.58 26.47 -12.14
N LEU A 150 25.00 26.53 -10.93
CA LEU A 150 25.32 27.57 -9.95
C LEU A 150 26.78 27.54 -9.47
N LEU A 151 27.38 26.36 -9.43
CA LEU A 151 28.79 26.18 -9.07
C LEU A 151 29.76 26.43 -10.25
N GLY A 152 29.24 26.78 -11.43
CA GLY A 152 30.05 26.98 -12.64
C GLY A 152 30.68 25.70 -13.19
N ARG A 153 30.23 24.52 -12.76
CA ARG A 153 30.78 23.20 -13.15
C ARG A 153 29.75 22.43 -13.95
N ARG A 154 29.58 22.76 -15.22
CA ARG A 154 28.64 22.05 -16.12
C ARG A 154 29.27 20.79 -16.71
N ASP A 155 29.45 19.77 -15.86
CA ASP A 155 29.76 18.42 -16.34
C ASP A 155 28.49 17.76 -16.89
N PRO A 156 28.47 17.34 -18.17
CA PRO A 156 27.29 16.75 -18.79
C PRO A 156 26.84 15.42 -18.15
N TRP A 157 27.71 14.75 -17.38
CA TRP A 157 27.41 13.43 -16.81
C TRP A 157 26.87 13.47 -15.39
N VAL A 158 27.15 14.53 -14.62
CA VAL A 158 26.78 14.58 -13.20
C VAL A 158 25.26 14.50 -13.01
N ALA A 159 24.49 15.32 -13.71
CA ALA A 159 23.04 15.34 -13.53
C ALA A 159 22.36 14.03 -14.00
N PRO A 160 22.67 13.46 -15.18
CA PRO A 160 22.14 12.15 -15.58
C PRO A 160 22.50 11.04 -14.60
N LEU A 161 23.76 10.99 -14.13
CA LEU A 161 24.20 9.96 -13.18
C LEU A 161 23.44 10.06 -11.86
N VAL A 162 23.29 11.26 -11.30
CA VAL A 162 22.51 11.46 -10.07
C VAL A 162 21.05 11.04 -10.27
N GLY A 163 20.44 11.40 -11.40
CA GLY A 163 19.06 11.02 -11.71
C GLY A 163 18.88 9.49 -11.81
N VAL A 164 19.77 8.80 -12.53
CA VAL A 164 19.74 7.33 -12.66
C VAL A 164 19.96 6.65 -11.32
N VAL A 165 20.96 7.09 -10.54
CA VAL A 165 21.25 6.53 -9.22
C VAL A 165 20.04 6.68 -8.29
N LEU A 166 19.43 7.87 -8.24
CA LEU A 166 18.23 8.08 -7.41
C LEU A 166 17.06 7.23 -7.89
N ALA A 167 16.84 7.11 -9.20
CA ALA A 167 15.79 6.24 -9.72
C ALA A 167 15.96 4.79 -9.29
N VAL A 168 17.19 4.26 -9.40
CA VAL A 168 17.53 2.88 -8.99
C VAL A 168 17.40 2.70 -7.48
N VAL A 169 17.89 3.66 -6.69
CA VAL A 169 17.82 3.62 -5.22
C VAL A 169 16.37 3.61 -4.75
N PHE A 170 15.53 4.50 -5.27
CA PHE A 170 14.10 4.55 -4.89
C PHE A 170 13.34 3.33 -5.40
N PHE A 171 13.61 2.86 -6.62
CA PHE A 171 13.02 1.63 -7.14
C PHE A 171 13.33 0.43 -6.23
N TRP A 172 14.59 0.28 -5.85
CA TRP A 172 15.03 -0.79 -4.95
C TRP A 172 14.43 -0.65 -3.55
N GLU A 173 14.41 0.55 -3.00
CA GLU A 173 13.86 0.82 -1.66
C GLU A 173 12.36 0.53 -1.60
N ILE A 174 11.58 0.93 -2.60
CA ILE A 174 10.15 0.65 -2.66
C ILE A 174 9.92 -0.86 -2.74
N GLN A 175 10.67 -1.59 -3.57
CA GLN A 175 10.57 -3.05 -3.63
C GLN A 175 10.93 -3.72 -2.29
N ARG A 176 11.98 -3.24 -1.63
CA ARG A 176 12.39 -3.72 -0.30
C ARG A 176 11.27 -3.53 0.72
N LEU A 177 10.58 -2.39 0.68
CA LEU A 177 9.47 -2.10 1.59
C LEU A 177 8.21 -2.91 1.26
N SER A 178 7.94 -3.17 -0.02
CA SER A 178 6.82 -4.02 -0.45
C SER A 178 7.02 -5.51 -0.12
N GLY A 179 8.27 -5.95 0.01
CA GLY A 179 8.61 -7.31 0.42
C GLY A 179 8.46 -7.59 1.92
N LYS A 180 8.40 -6.55 2.77
CA LYS A 180 8.28 -6.72 4.23
C LYS A 180 6.81 -6.94 4.62
N GLU A 181 6.60 -8.03 5.39
CA GLU A 181 5.36 -8.55 5.99
C GLU A 181 4.07 -7.77 5.71
N LYS A 182 3.27 -8.33 4.79
CA LYS A 182 1.85 -7.99 4.69
C LYS A 182 1.13 -8.56 5.92
N PRO A 183 0.13 -7.86 6.47
CA PRO A 183 -0.67 -8.39 7.58
C PRO A 183 -1.18 -9.78 7.19
N GLN A 184 -0.80 -10.80 7.95
CA GLN A 184 -1.37 -12.12 7.73
C GLN A 184 -2.80 -12.10 8.25
N PRO A 185 -3.76 -12.69 7.52
CA PRO A 185 -5.09 -12.90 8.09
C PRO A 185 -4.92 -13.71 9.36
N VAL A 186 -5.67 -13.35 10.41
CA VAL A 186 -5.80 -14.23 11.58
C VAL A 186 -6.40 -15.51 11.05
N GLU A 187 -5.60 -16.58 11.00
CA GLU A 187 -6.07 -17.93 10.74
C GLU A 187 -7.17 -18.20 11.78
N ASP A 188 -8.35 -18.62 11.33
CA ASP A 188 -9.42 -18.95 12.25
C ASP A 188 -8.84 -19.92 13.28
N ALA A 189 -8.92 -19.55 14.57
CA ALA A 189 -8.50 -20.47 15.62
C ALA A 189 -9.13 -21.83 15.33
N PRO A 190 -8.39 -22.94 15.44
CA PRO A 190 -8.94 -24.25 15.14
C PRO A 190 -10.26 -24.42 15.91
N PRO A 191 -11.27 -25.08 15.31
CA PRO A 191 -12.65 -25.11 15.82
C PRO A 191 -12.79 -25.52 17.30
N ASP A 192 -11.75 -26.13 17.89
CA ASP A 192 -11.66 -26.49 19.30
C ASP A 192 -11.55 -25.31 20.29
N VAL A 193 -11.17 -24.10 19.85
CA VAL A 193 -11.02 -22.95 20.77
C VAL A 193 -12.35 -22.21 20.99
N ALA A 194 -13.30 -22.32 20.05
CA ALA A 194 -14.61 -21.66 20.15
C ALA A 194 -15.48 -22.23 21.27
N HIS A 195 -15.26 -23.49 21.68
CA HIS A 195 -16.02 -24.09 22.78
C HIS A 195 -15.54 -23.70 24.17
N ASN A 196 -14.31 -23.19 24.31
CA ASN A 196 -13.70 -22.96 25.62
C ASN A 196 -13.93 -21.53 26.17
N HIS A 197 -14.53 -20.63 25.38
CA HIS A 197 -14.78 -19.26 25.84
C HIS A 197 -16.05 -19.12 26.69
N ASN A 198 -17.01 -20.04 26.55
CA ASN A 198 -18.20 -20.07 27.41
C ASN A 198 -17.94 -20.67 28.80
N GLU A 199 -16.95 -21.53 28.98
CA GLU A 199 -16.61 -22.05 30.32
C GLU A 199 -15.89 -21.03 31.20
N ARG A 200 -15.13 -20.10 30.60
CA ARG A 200 -14.42 -19.05 31.36
C ARG A 200 -15.32 -17.94 31.89
N LEU A 201 -16.51 -17.73 31.32
CA LEU A 201 -17.48 -16.77 31.85
C LEU A 201 -18.41 -17.39 32.92
N GLY A 202 -18.50 -18.72 33.00
CA GLY A 202 -19.23 -19.42 34.07
C GLY A 202 -18.46 -19.54 35.40
N GLY A 203 -17.13 -19.55 35.36
CA GLY A 203 -16.28 -19.73 36.55
C GLY A 203 -16.07 -18.46 37.40
N VAL A 204 -16.32 -17.27 36.86
CA VAL A 204 -16.07 -16.00 37.58
C VAL A 204 -17.22 -15.67 38.56
N SER A 205 -18.44 -16.14 38.31
CA SER A 205 -19.57 -15.91 39.22
C SER A 205 -19.54 -16.75 40.51
N ALA A 206 -18.91 -17.93 40.51
CA ALA A 206 -18.84 -18.77 41.71
C ALA A 206 -17.80 -18.25 42.73
N THR A 207 -16.72 -17.65 42.26
CA THR A 207 -15.62 -17.19 43.13
C THR A 207 -15.92 -15.88 43.85
N PHE A 208 -16.84 -15.05 43.33
CA PHE A 208 -17.20 -13.77 43.95
C PHE A 208 -18.16 -13.93 45.16
N ASN A 209 -19.02 -14.96 45.15
CA ASN A 209 -19.95 -15.20 46.27
C ASN A 209 -19.29 -15.85 47.50
N LEU A 210 -18.16 -16.55 47.34
CA LEU A 210 -17.44 -17.16 48.47
C LEU A 210 -16.61 -16.17 49.28
N GLN A 211 -16.25 -15.00 48.73
CA GLN A 211 -15.51 -13.97 49.47
C GLN A 211 -16.39 -13.02 50.30
N LEU A 212 -17.69 -12.90 50.01
CA LEU A 212 -18.60 -12.04 50.76
C LEU A 212 -19.16 -12.69 52.04
N SER A 213 -19.12 -14.01 52.17
CA SER A 213 -19.61 -14.72 53.37
C SER A 213 -18.59 -14.80 54.52
N ARG A 214 -17.30 -14.46 54.31
CA ARG A 214 -16.25 -14.50 55.35
C ARG A 214 -16.01 -13.17 56.06
N ARG A 215 -16.81 -12.13 55.78
CA ARG A 215 -16.63 -10.77 56.34
C ARG A 215 -17.68 -10.38 57.39
N LYS A 216 -18.43 -11.35 57.93
CA LYS A 216 -19.51 -11.13 58.92
C LYS A 216 -19.41 -12.03 60.16
N GLU A 217 -18.20 -12.44 60.54
CA GLU A 217 -17.92 -12.96 61.88
C GLU A 217 -16.74 -12.20 62.50
#